data_AF-A0A485BUB2-F1
#
_entry.id   AF-A0A485BUB2-F1
#
_cell.length_a   1.000
_cell.length_b   1.000
_cell.length_c   1.000
_cell.angle_alpha   90.00
_cell.angle_beta   90.00
_cell.angle_gamma   90.00
#
_symmetry.space_group_name_H-M   'P 1'
#
loop_
_entity.id
_entity.type
_entity.pdbx_description
1 polymer ?
#
loop_
_entity_poly.entity_id
_entity_poly.type
_entity_poly.pdbx_seq_one_letter_code
_entity_poly.pdbx_strand_id
1 'polypeptide(L)' 'MKIVQAAMAGTLESSDLMVKVSPVESGLDVVIQSEVYKQFGDRITEVVNETLAALNIQQG' A
#
# COMPACT_ATOMS: atom_id res chain seq x y z
N MET A 1 1.18 10.70 -10.78
CA MET A 1 0.15 11.12 -9.80
C MET A 1 0.77 11.16 -8.42
N LYS A 2 0.25 12.04 -7.55
CA LYS A 2 0.69 12.14 -6.15
C LYS A 2 -0.51 12.06 -5.21
N ILE A 3 -0.29 11.51 -4.02
CA ILE A 3 -1.30 11.50 -2.97
C ILE A 3 -1.35 12.90 -2.36
N VAL A 4 -2.52 13.54 -2.42
CA VAL A 4 -2.72 14.94 -1.98
C VAL A 4 -3.45 15.05 -0.65
N GLN A 5 -4.10 13.96 -0.21
CA GLN A 5 -4.88 13.91 1.01
C GLN A 5 -4.77 12.50 1.61
N ALA A 6 -4.75 12.44 2.94
CA ALA A 6 -4.79 11.18 3.65
C ALA A 6 -6.15 10.48 3.47
N ALA A 7 -6.12 9.18 3.23
CA ALA A 7 -7.30 8.35 3.12
C ALA A 7 -7.06 6.96 3.70
N MET A 8 -8.14 6.27 4.07
CA MET A 8 -8.11 4.91 4.56
C MET A 8 -9.28 4.10 4.00
N ALA A 9 -9.07 2.80 3.81
CA ALA A 9 -10.09 1.86 3.35
C ALA A 9 -9.85 0.47 3.94
N GLY A 10 -10.93 -0.28 4.15
CA GLY A 10 -10.91 -1.63 4.71
C GLY A 10 -10.97 -1.69 6.24
N THR A 11 -10.76 -2.88 6.80
CA THR A 11 -10.81 -3.18 8.23
C THR A 11 -9.64 -4.07 8.66
N LEU A 12 -9.42 -4.22 9.98
CA LEU A 12 -8.45 -5.17 10.54
C LEU A 12 -9.09 -6.53 10.87
N GLU A 13 -10.22 -6.85 10.24
CA GLU A 13 -10.91 -8.12 10.43
C GLU A 13 -10.22 -9.25 9.65
N SER A 14 -10.52 -10.50 10.04
CA SER A 14 -9.99 -11.67 9.35
C SER A 14 -10.38 -11.66 7.88
N SER A 15 -9.41 -11.93 7.00
CA SER A 15 -9.57 -11.92 5.54
C SER A 15 -9.82 -10.55 4.90
N ASP A 16 -9.67 -9.45 5.67
CA ASP A 16 -9.62 -8.09 5.16
C ASP A 16 -8.28 -7.43 5.51
N LEU A 17 -8.03 -6.21 4.99
CA LEU A 17 -6.86 -5.43 5.32
C LEU A 17 -7.16 -3.93 5.33
N MET A 18 -6.49 -3.21 6.23
CA MET A 18 -6.55 -1.76 6.32
C MET A 18 -5.48 -1.14 5.42
N VAL A 19 -5.89 -0.41 4.38
CA VAL A 19 -5.01 0.41 3.53
C VAL A 19 -5.04 1.85 4.03
N LYS A 20 -3.86 2.44 4.23
CA LYS A 20 -3.71 3.87 4.51
C LYS A 20 -2.79 4.49 3.47
N VAL A 21 -3.16 5.68 3.02
CA VAL A 21 -2.35 6.50 2.12
C VAL A 21 -2.25 7.90 2.67
N SER A 22 -1.12 8.57 2.44
CA SER A 22 -0.89 9.94 2.87
C SER A 22 0.08 10.66 1.94
N PRO A 23 0.08 11.99 1.88
CA PRO A 23 1.13 12.72 1.19
C PRO A 23 2.50 12.53 1.87
N VAL A 24 3.56 12.44 1.08
CA VAL A 24 4.97 12.46 1.51
C VAL A 24 5.76 13.47 0.66
N GLU A 25 6.86 14.02 1.21
CA GLU A 25 7.65 15.06 0.53
C GLU A 25 8.31 14.59 -0.76
N SER A 26 8.71 13.32 -0.86
CA SER A 26 9.34 12.75 -2.05
C SER A 26 9.27 11.23 -2.06
N GLY A 27 9.15 10.67 -3.27
CA GLY A 27 9.17 9.22 -3.48
C GLY A 27 7.95 8.48 -2.94
N LEU A 28 8.04 7.15 -2.94
CA LEU A 28 7.04 6.25 -2.37
C LEU A 28 7.61 5.62 -1.11
N ASP A 29 6.84 5.63 -0.02
CA ASP A 29 7.15 4.87 1.20
C ASP A 29 6.07 3.82 1.44
N VAL A 30 6.42 2.55 1.23
CA VAL A 30 5.48 1.42 1.30
C VAL A 30 5.85 0.52 2.46
N VAL A 31 4.98 0.50 3.47
CA VAL A 31 5.11 -0.38 4.65
C VAL A 31 3.99 -1.41 4.63
N ILE A 32 4.37 -2.69 4.63
CA ILE A 32 3.44 -3.83 4.64
C ILE A 32 3.62 -4.59 5.95
N GLN A 33 2.52 -4.76 6.68
CA GLN A 33 2.48 -5.57 7.90
C GLN A 33 1.43 -6.66 7.71
N SER A 34 1.85 -7.93 7.77
CA SER A 34 0.96 -9.07 7.55
C SER A 34 1.40 -10.27 8.37
N GLU A 35 0.44 -10.98 8.97
CA GLU A 35 0.70 -12.23 9.73
C GLU A 35 1.22 -13.35 8.82
N VAL A 36 0.85 -13.32 7.53
CA VAL A 36 1.25 -14.31 6.53
C VAL A 36 2.42 -13.83 5.65
N TYR A 37 3.09 -12.74 6.05
CA TYR A 37 4.19 -12.15 5.26
C TYR A 37 5.29 -13.17 4.96
N LYS A 38 5.61 -14.07 5.89
CA LYS A 38 6.64 -15.09 5.67
C LYS A 38 6.32 -16.02 4.49
N GLN A 39 5.04 -16.25 4.20
CA GLN A 39 4.60 -17.15 3.13
C GLN A 39 4.30 -16.41 1.82
N PHE A 40 3.76 -15.18 1.91
CA PHE A 40 3.23 -14.46 0.75
C PHE A 40 3.79 -13.03 0.58
N GLY A 41 4.75 -12.61 1.40
CA GLY A 41 5.25 -11.23 1.46
C GLY A 41 5.76 -10.71 0.12
N ASP A 42 6.49 -11.53 -0.62
CA ASP A 42 7.00 -11.17 -1.95
C ASP A 42 5.86 -10.88 -2.92
N ARG A 43 4.83 -11.75 -2.95
CA ARG A 43 3.68 -11.56 -3.84
C ARG A 43 2.80 -10.39 -3.43
N ILE A 44 2.61 -10.16 -2.12
CA ILE A 44 1.88 -8.98 -1.62
C ILE A 44 2.60 -7.70 -2.06
N THR A 45 3.93 -7.66 -1.90
CA THR A 45 4.77 -6.51 -2.29
C THR A 45 4.71 -6.26 -3.79
N GLU A 46 4.81 -7.31 -4.61
CA GLU A 46 4.67 -7.24 -6.06
C GLU A 46 3.33 -6.62 -6.46
N VAL A 47 2.22 -7.13 -5.94
CA VAL A 47 0.87 -6.63 -6.25
C VAL A 47 0.69 -5.17 -5.85
N VAL A 48 1.22 -4.76 -4.70
CA VAL A 48 1.18 -3.35 -4.26
C VAL A 48 1.93 -2.46 -5.26
N ASN A 49 3.16 -2.85 -5.64
CA ASN A 49 3.96 -2.08 -6.58
C ASN A 49 3.35 -2.02 -7.98
N GLU A 50 2.83 -3.15 -8.48
CA GLU A 50 2.09 -3.20 -9.75
C GLU A 50 0.87 -2.28 -9.74
N THR A 51 0.13 -2.26 -8.64
CA THR A 51 -1.06 -1.39 -8.49
C THR A 51 -0.67 0.09 -8.48
N LEU A 52 0.34 0.46 -7.71
CA LEU A 52 0.85 1.84 -7.67
C LEU A 52 1.35 2.29 -9.06
N ALA A 53 2.07 1.43 -9.77
CA ALA A 53 2.56 1.69 -11.12
C ALA A 53 1.42 1.84 -12.14
N ALA A 54 0.42 0.95 -12.10
CA ALA A 54 -0.74 1.01 -12.98
C ALA A 54 -1.55 2.31 -12.78
N LEU A 55 -1.64 2.78 -11.54
CA LEU A 55 -2.26 4.06 -11.18
C LEU A 55 -1.34 5.27 -11.39
N ASN A 56 -0.11 5.04 -11.86
CA ASN A 56 0.93 6.05 -12.05
C ASN A 56 1.20 6.87 -10.78
N ILE A 57 1.09 6.28 -9.58
CA ILE A 57 1.45 6.94 -8.33
C ILE A 57 2.99 6.99 -8.24
N GLN A 58 3.54 8.18 -8.06
CA GLN A 58 4.99 8.43 -8.00
C GLN A 58 5.41 9.07 -6.67
N GLN A 59 4.43 9.50 -5.86
CA GLN A 59 4.64 10.18 -4.60
C GLN A 59 3.48 9.90 -3.65
N GLY A 60 3.76 9.35 -2.47
CA GLY A 60 2.75 8.95 -1.48
C GLY A 60 3.28 7.97 -0.44
#